data_AF-A0A368FAN0-F1
#
_entry.id   AF-A0A368FAN0-F1
#
_cell.length_a   1.000
_cell.length_b   1.000
_cell.length_c   1.000
_cell.angle_alpha   90.00
_cell.angle_beta   90.00
_cell.angle_gamma   90.00
#
_symmetry.space_group_name_H-M   'P 1'
#
loop_
_entity.id
_entity.type
_entity.pdbx_description
1 polymer ?
#
loop_
_entity_poly.entity_id
_entity_poly.type
_entity_poly.pdbx_seq_one_letter_code
_entity_poly.pdbx_strand_id
1 'polypeptide(L)'
;LYFQDSLIGIQFRNVSCKVNQFLAHVCDFASVWLIVLVGCERLILLYRKTRNLTTEKACVQVVALIAIAMLFNSWILYVASVQHGICDIDPAFDRIYHVMTVLETILCMFVPSMIIFTSNLLVVYKLNSHIR
;
A
#
# COMPACT_ATOMS: atom_id res chain seq x y z
N LEU A 1 19.36 -12.99 36.42
CA LEU A 1 19.75 -12.97 34.99
C LEU A 1 18.71 -13.62 34.09
N TYR A 2 18.22 -14.84 34.35
CA TYR A 2 17.17 -15.50 33.53
C TYR A 2 15.82 -14.74 33.34
N PHE A 3 15.42 -13.92 34.32
CA PHE A 3 14.16 -13.17 34.25
C PHE A 3 14.21 -11.98 33.29
N GLN A 4 15.40 -11.45 33.01
CA GLN A 4 15.58 -10.25 32.19
C GLN A 4 15.61 -10.60 30.70
N ASP A 5 16.20 -11.74 30.32
CA ASP A 5 16.18 -12.25 28.94
C ASP A 5 14.77 -12.63 28.46
N SER A 6 13.93 -13.15 29.37
CA SER A 6 12.52 -13.43 29.08
C SER A 6 11.71 -12.14 28.86
N LEU A 7 11.97 -11.09 29.65
CA LEU A 7 11.29 -9.80 29.52
C LEU A 7 11.72 -9.07 28.23
N ILE A 8 13.01 -9.11 27.89
CA ILE A 8 13.56 -8.55 26.65
C ILE A 8 13.01 -9.31 25.44
N GLY A 9 12.92 -10.64 25.49
CA GLY A 9 12.32 -11.45 24.42
C GLY A 9 10.84 -11.16 24.19
N ILE A 10 10.06 -10.92 25.26
CA ILE A 10 8.63 -10.57 25.16
C ILE A 10 8.45 -9.15 24.60
N GLN A 11 9.28 -8.18 25.04
CA GLN A 11 9.29 -6.82 24.50
C GLN A 11 9.72 -6.78 23.03
N PHE A 12 10.75 -7.55 22.66
CA PHE A 12 11.19 -7.66 21.27
C PHE A 12 10.12 -8.28 20.38
N ARG A 13 9.43 -9.34 20.85
CA ARG A 13 8.32 -9.97 20.10
C ARG A 13 7.14 -9.00 19.89
N ASN A 14 6.84 -8.17 20.88
CA ASN A 14 5.83 -7.13 20.81
C ASN A 14 6.20 -6.06 19.76
N VAL A 15 7.41 -5.50 19.86
CA VAL A 15 7.91 -4.49 18.91
C VAL A 15 8.02 -5.05 17.49
N SER A 16 8.58 -6.25 17.34
CA SER A 16 8.69 -6.92 16.04
C SER A 16 7.33 -7.17 15.41
N CYS A 17 6.33 -7.57 16.18
CA CYS A 17 5.01 -7.80 15.63
C CYS A 17 4.35 -6.48 15.17
N LYS A 18 4.45 -5.41 15.98
CA LYS A 18 3.94 -4.09 15.62
C LYS A 18 4.57 -3.54 14.34
N VAL A 19 5.89 -3.67 14.22
CA VAL A 19 6.63 -3.24 13.02
C VAL A 19 6.32 -4.12 11.82
N ASN A 20 6.22 -5.44 12.00
CA ASN A 20 5.91 -6.36 10.91
C ASN A 20 4.51 -6.13 10.34
N GLN A 21 3.52 -5.93 11.21
CA GLN A 21 2.15 -5.59 10.80
C GLN A 21 2.13 -4.27 10.02
N PHE A 22 2.81 -3.24 10.54
CA PHE A 22 2.93 -1.95 9.84
C PHE A 22 3.58 -2.10 8.46
N LEU A 23 4.69 -2.83 8.36
CA LEU A 23 5.37 -3.08 7.09
C LEU A 23 4.50 -3.84 6.10
N ALA A 24 3.70 -4.82 6.56
CA ALA A 24 2.78 -5.55 5.70
C ALA A 24 1.75 -4.60 5.06
N HIS A 25 1.07 -3.78 5.87
CA HIS A 25 0.09 -2.80 5.36
C HIS A 25 0.72 -1.76 4.42
N VAL A 26 1.91 -1.24 4.75
CA VAL A 26 2.64 -0.30 3.88
C VAL A 26 3.03 -0.97 2.56
N CYS A 27 3.50 -2.21 2.60
CA CYS A 27 3.92 -2.96 1.41
C CYS A 27 2.73 -3.26 0.50
N ASP A 28 1.61 -3.72 1.07
CA ASP A 28 0.39 -4.00 0.32
C ASP A 28 -0.12 -2.75 -0.39
N PHE A 29 -0.23 -1.63 0.33
CA PHE A 29 -0.62 -0.35 -0.27
C PHE A 29 0.36 0.08 -1.37
N ALA A 30 1.66 0.11 -1.08
CA ALA A 30 2.67 0.54 -2.04
C ALA A 30 2.66 -0.33 -3.31
N SER A 31 2.57 -1.65 -3.17
CA SER A 31 2.58 -2.60 -4.29
C SER A 31 1.46 -2.33 -5.28
N VAL A 32 0.23 -2.09 -4.79
CA VAL A 32 -0.94 -1.87 -5.65
C VAL A 32 -0.85 -0.53 -6.39
N TRP A 33 -0.44 0.53 -5.70
CA TRP A 33 -0.28 1.84 -6.32
C TRP A 33 0.89 1.90 -7.32
N LEU A 34 1.96 1.12 -7.09
CA LEU A 34 3.03 0.95 -8.08
C LEU A 34 2.51 0.24 -9.34
N ILE A 35 1.67 -0.79 -9.20
CA ILE A 35 1.04 -1.46 -10.35
C ILE A 35 0.17 -0.47 -11.14
N VAL A 36 -0.63 0.36 -10.46
CA VAL A 36 -1.43 1.41 -11.11
C VAL A 36 -0.54 2.40 -11.86
N LEU A 37 0.55 2.86 -11.25
CA LEU A 37 1.45 3.82 -11.87
C LEU A 37 2.10 3.24 -13.13
N VAL A 38 2.61 2.01 -13.08
CA VAL A 38 3.14 1.31 -14.25
C VAL A 38 2.07 1.11 -15.33
N GLY A 39 0.81 0.82 -14.95
CA GLY A 39 -0.31 0.73 -15.87
C GLY A 39 -0.58 2.04 -16.61
N CYS A 40 -0.59 3.16 -15.88
CA CYS A 40 -0.74 4.50 -16.42
C CYS A 40 0.42 4.89 -17.35
N GLU A 41 1.67 4.57 -17.00
CA GLU A 41 2.82 4.83 -17.86
C GLU A 41 2.70 4.11 -19.21
N ARG A 42 2.28 2.83 -19.21
CA ARG A 42 2.07 2.06 -20.44
C ARG A 42 0.98 2.68 -21.32
N LEU A 43 -0.11 3.16 -20.73
CA LEU A 43 -1.17 3.90 -21.45
C LEU A 43 -0.64 5.20 -22.07
N ILE A 44 0.12 5.98 -21.31
CA ILE A 44 0.68 7.24 -21.78
C ILE A 44 1.62 7.00 -22.96
N LEU A 45 2.44 5.93 -22.92
CA LEU A 45 3.30 5.54 -24.04
C LEU A 45 2.50 5.12 -25.28
N LEU A 46 1.36 4.46 -25.11
CA LEU A 46 0.49 4.09 -26.23
C LEU A 46 -0.19 5.32 -26.86
N TYR A 47 -0.61 6.30 -26.04
CA TYR A 47 -1.36 7.45 -26.51
C TYR A 47 -0.47 8.62 -26.97
N ARG A 48 0.75 8.74 -26.42
CA ARG A 48 1.66 9.86 -26.67
C ARG A 48 2.98 9.36 -27.27
N LYS A 49 3.21 9.69 -28.54
CA LYS A 49 4.38 9.28 -29.35
C LYS A 49 5.71 9.93 -28.90
N THR A 50 5.68 10.96 -28.04
CA THR A 50 6.87 11.76 -27.69
C THR A 50 7.25 11.56 -26.23
N ARG A 51 8.42 10.94 -26.05
CA ARG A 51 9.05 10.53 -24.79
C ARG A 51 9.74 11.73 -24.10
N ASN A 52 9.47 11.91 -22.82
CA ASN A 52 10.43 12.45 -21.85
C ASN A 52 10.07 11.97 -20.43
N LEU A 53 9.87 10.66 -20.27
CA LEU A 53 9.89 10.02 -18.95
C LEU A 53 11.36 9.83 -18.57
N THR A 54 11.92 10.83 -17.90
CA THR A 54 13.25 10.74 -17.29
C THR A 54 13.13 9.81 -16.08
N THR A 55 14.08 8.88 -15.92
CA THR A 55 14.16 7.97 -14.76
C THR A 55 14.14 8.71 -13.42
N GLU A 56 14.64 9.95 -13.40
CA GLU A 56 14.57 10.87 -12.28
C GLU A 56 13.12 11.18 -11.84
N LYS A 57 12.20 11.39 -12.78
CA LYS A 57 10.79 11.68 -12.48
C LYS A 57 10.06 10.44 -11.95
N ALA A 58 10.36 9.27 -12.50
CA ALA A 58 9.81 8.00 -12.02
C ALA A 58 10.29 7.70 -10.59
N CYS A 59 11.57 7.94 -10.29
CA CYS A 59 12.10 7.78 -8.94
C CYS A 59 11.40 8.70 -7.94
N VAL A 60 11.22 9.98 -8.28
CA VAL A 60 10.48 10.94 -7.43
C VAL A 60 9.03 10.50 -7.23
N GLN A 61 8.35 10.00 -8.26
CA GLN A 61 6.98 9.50 -8.13
C GLN A 61 6.88 8.28 -7.22
N VAL A 62 7.80 7.32 -7.35
CA VAL A 62 7.85 6.12 -6.50
C VAL A 62 8.13 6.51 -5.04
N VAL A 63 9.12 7.38 -4.80
CA VAL A 63 9.45 7.85 -3.44
C VAL A 63 8.29 8.63 -2.83
N ALA A 64 7.60 9.48 -3.60
CA ALA A 64 6.42 10.20 -3.14
C ALA A 64 5.27 9.24 -2.80
N LEU A 65 5.02 8.21 -3.62
CA LEU A 65 4.03 7.18 -3.32
C LEU A 65 4.34 6.41 -2.03
N ILE A 66 5.60 6.01 -1.84
CA ILE A 66 6.04 5.32 -0.63
C ILE A 66 5.88 6.23 0.59
N ALA A 67 6.23 7.51 0.49
CA ALA A 67 6.04 8.47 1.57
C ALA A 67 4.56 8.66 1.92
N ILE A 68 3.68 8.76 0.91
CA ILE A 68 2.23 8.82 1.11
C ILE A 68 1.71 7.53 1.76
N ALA A 69 2.17 6.36 1.31
CA ALA A 69 1.82 5.07 1.90
C ALA A 69 2.22 5.01 3.39
N MET A 70 3.42 5.49 3.73
CA MET A 70 3.87 5.56 5.13
C MET A 70 3.04 6.53 5.96
N LEU A 71 2.63 7.68 5.41
CA LEU A 71 1.80 8.68 6.11
C LEU A 71 0.38 8.14 6.36
N PHE A 72 -0.27 7.55 5.36
CA PHE A 72 -1.60 6.96 5.51
C PHE A 72 -1.59 5.79 6.49
N ASN A 73 -0.55 4.94 6.46
CA ASN A 73 -0.43 3.81 7.37
C ASN A 73 0.16 4.18 8.74
N SER A 74 0.59 5.42 8.97
CA SER A 74 1.11 5.87 10.28
C SER A 74 0.09 5.70 11.41
N TRP A 75 -1.21 5.66 11.09
CA TRP A 75 -2.28 5.35 12.02
C TRP A 75 -2.18 3.94 12.64
N ILE A 76 -1.65 2.95 11.92
CA ILE A 76 -1.48 1.57 12.39
C ILE A 76 -0.48 1.51 13.55
N LEU A 77 0.56 2.35 13.55
CA LEU A 77 1.53 2.45 14.65
C LEU A 77 0.90 3.02 15.93
N TYR A 78 -0.18 3.79 15.82
CA TYR A 78 -0.89 4.34 16.98
C TYR A 78 -1.90 3.34 17.57
N VAL A 79 -2.56 2.55 16.72
CA VAL A 79 -3.58 1.56 17.13
C VAL A 79 -3.00 0.21 17.56
N ALA A 80 -1.81 -0.18 17.09
CA ALA A 80 -1.18 -1.42 17.49
C ALA A 80 -0.74 -1.39 18.96
N SER A 81 -1.56 -1.97 19.82
CA SER A 81 -1.31 -2.27 21.22
C SER A 81 -1.12 -3.79 21.36
N VAL A 82 -0.25 -4.24 22.28
CA VAL A 82 -0.08 -5.67 22.53
C VAL A 82 -0.68 -6.00 23.89
N GLN A 83 -1.81 -6.69 23.86
CA GLN A 83 -2.45 -7.26 25.05
C GLN A 83 -2.14 -8.76 25.15
N HIS A 84 -1.69 -9.19 26.34
CA HIS A 84 -1.54 -10.62 26.71
C HIS A 84 -0.59 -11.47 25.84
N GLY A 85 0.46 -10.88 25.25
CA GLY A 85 1.52 -11.65 24.57
C GLY A 85 1.11 -12.27 23.24
N ILE A 86 -0.11 -11.98 22.80
CA ILE A 86 -0.64 -12.18 21.45
C ILE A 86 -0.71 -10.79 20.81
N CYS A 87 -0.37 -10.72 19.54
CA CYS A 87 -0.48 -9.48 18.80
C CYS A 87 -1.93 -9.32 18.37
N ASP A 88 -2.71 -8.56 19.13
CA ASP A 88 -4.12 -8.39 18.87
C ASP A 88 -4.55 -6.95 19.08
N ILE A 89 -5.49 -6.50 18.24
CA ILE A 89 -5.94 -5.11 18.16
C ILE A 89 -6.79 -4.78 19.39
N ASP A 90 -6.53 -3.63 20.00
CA ASP A 90 -7.22 -3.21 21.23
C ASP A 90 -8.74 -3.05 20.97
N PRO A 91 -9.63 -3.81 21.64
CA PRO A 91 -11.06 -3.84 21.35
C PRO A 91 -11.80 -2.54 21.68
N ALA A 92 -11.13 -1.59 22.37
CA ALA A 92 -11.68 -0.28 22.68
C ALA A 92 -11.85 0.64 21.45
N PHE A 93 -11.18 0.33 20.33
CA PHE A 93 -11.18 1.15 19.10
C PHE A 93 -11.80 0.45 17.88
N ASP A 94 -12.59 -0.60 18.11
CA ASP A 94 -13.20 -1.46 17.07
C ASP A 94 -13.89 -0.66 15.95
N ARG A 95 -14.66 0.39 16.31
CA ARG A 95 -15.34 1.25 15.33
C ARG A 95 -14.37 2.01 14.42
N ILE A 96 -13.29 2.55 14.97
CA ILE A 96 -12.32 3.33 14.19
C ILE A 96 -11.46 2.41 13.33
N TYR A 97 -11.09 1.24 13.87
CA TYR A 97 -10.42 0.19 13.12
C TYR A 97 -11.26 -0.24 11.92
N HIS A 98 -12.54 -0.57 12.13
CA HIS A 98 -13.42 -1.02 11.06
C HIS A 98 -13.62 0.02 9.95
N VAL A 99 -13.73 1.32 10.30
CA VAL A 99 -13.83 2.39 9.29
C VAL A 99 -12.52 2.52 8.51
N MET A 100 -11.37 2.47 9.18
CA MET A 100 -10.07 2.57 8.51
C MET A 100 -9.80 1.37 7.61
N THR A 101 -10.14 0.15 8.03
CA THR A 101 -10.02 -1.06 7.19
C THR A 101 -10.92 -1.00 5.96
N VAL A 102 -12.14 -0.47 6.08
CA VAL A 102 -13.02 -0.28 4.92
C VAL A 102 -12.42 0.74 3.94
N LEU A 103 -11.90 1.86 4.44
CA LEU A 103 -11.22 2.85 3.61
C LEU A 103 -9.98 2.27 2.93
N GLU A 104 -9.16 1.51 3.65
CA GLU A 104 -7.99 0.83 3.11
C GLU A 104 -8.40 -0.16 2.01
N THR A 105 -9.46 -0.93 2.21
CA THR A 105 -9.99 -1.87 1.20
C THR A 105 -10.43 -1.14 -0.07
N ILE A 106 -11.13 -0.02 0.07
CA ILE A 106 -11.57 0.79 -1.09
C ILE A 106 -10.37 1.33 -1.85
N LEU A 107 -9.38 1.87 -1.15
CA LEU A 107 -8.19 2.47 -1.76
C LEU A 107 -7.22 1.44 -2.33
N CYS A 108 -7.13 0.24 -1.73
CA CYS A 108 -6.18 -0.81 -2.14
C CYS A 108 -6.78 -1.86 -3.08
N MET A 109 -8.10 -2.01 -3.16
CA MET A 109 -8.73 -2.98 -4.07
C MET A 109 -9.64 -2.30 -5.10
N PHE A 110 -10.58 -1.47 -4.65
CA PHE A 110 -11.62 -0.94 -5.54
C PHE A 110 -11.09 0.12 -6.52
N VAL A 111 -10.39 1.14 -6.03
CA VAL A 111 -9.81 2.18 -6.89
C VAL A 111 -8.81 1.61 -7.91
N PRO A 112 -7.81 0.81 -7.52
CA PRO A 112 -6.83 0.26 -8.46
C PRO A 112 -7.46 -0.68 -9.47
N SER A 113 -8.44 -1.52 -9.09
CA SER A 113 -9.13 -2.39 -10.04
C SER A 113 -9.90 -1.58 -11.11
N MET A 114 -10.57 -0.50 -10.73
CA MET A 114 -11.27 0.39 -11.67
C MET A 114 -10.29 1.07 -12.65
N ILE A 115 -9.13 1.52 -12.16
CA ILE A 115 -8.10 2.14 -13.02
C ILE A 115 -7.52 1.11 -13.98
N ILE A 116 -7.16 -0.09 -13.49
CA ILE A 116 -6.60 -1.16 -14.32
C ILE A 116 -7.62 -1.62 -15.36
N PHE A 117 -8.88 -1.79 -14.98
CA PHE A 117 -9.95 -2.18 -15.90
C PHE A 117 -10.14 -1.14 -17.02
N THR A 118 -10.28 0.13 -16.66
CA THR A 118 -10.42 1.24 -17.62
C THR A 118 -9.20 1.34 -18.53
N SER A 119 -8.00 1.12 -17.98
CA SER A 119 -6.75 1.14 -18.74
C SER A 119 -6.70 0.04 -19.79
N ASN A 120 -7.04 -1.19 -19.41
CA ASN A 120 -7.07 -2.31 -20.34
C ASN A 120 -8.12 -2.13 -21.44
N LEU A 121 -9.31 -1.60 -21.11
CA LEU A 121 -10.33 -1.28 -22.11
C LEU A 121 -9.81 -0.28 -23.15
N LEU A 122 -9.19 0.82 -22.71
CA LEU A 122 -8.66 1.84 -23.62
C LEU A 122 -7.60 1.29 -24.57
N VAL A 123 -6.72 0.40 -24.09
CA VAL A 123 -5.72 -0.26 -24.93
C VAL A 123 -6.39 -1.11 -26.01
N VAL A 124 -7.40 -1.93 -25.64
CA VAL A 124 -8.13 -2.78 -26.59
C VAL A 124 -8.90 -1.94 -27.62
N TYR A 125 -9.58 -0.88 -27.18
CA TYR A 125 -10.28 0.04 -28.09
C TYR A 125 -9.31 0.69 -29.09
N LYS A 126 -8.15 1.14 -28.61
CA LYS A 126 -7.15 1.77 -29.48
C LYS A 126 -6.56 0.78 -30.47
N LEU A 127 -6.23 -0.43 -30.02
CA LEU A 127 -5.71 -1.49 -30.87
C LEU A 127 -6.71 -1.86 -31.98
N ASN A 128 -7.99 -2.04 -31.61
CA ASN A 128 -9.05 -2.37 -32.57
C ASN A 128 -9.27 -1.25 -33.60
N SER A 129 -9.19 0.02 -33.19
CA SER A 129 -9.26 1.17 -34.12
C SER A 129 -8.09 1.27 -35.09
N HIS A 130 -6.96 0.64 -34.78
CA HIS A 130 -5.76 0.65 -35.61
C HIS A 130 -5.72 -0.53 -36.59
N ILE A 131 -6.45 -1.61 -36.30
CA ILE A 131 -6.57 -2.81 -37.13
C ILE A 131 -7.72 -2.68 -38.16
N ARG A 132 -8.78 -1.95 -37.83
CA ARG A 132 -9.91 -1.67 -38.72
C ARG A 132 -9.64 -0.47 -39.63
#